data_AF-A0A2K2TP83-F1
#
_entry.id   AF-A0A2K2TP83-F1
#
_cell.length_a   1.000
_cell.length_b   1.000
_cell.length_c   1.000
_cell.angle_alpha   90.00
_cell.angle_beta   90.00
_cell.angle_gamma   90.00
#
_symmetry.space_group_name_H-M   'P 1'
#
loop_
_entity.id
_entity.type
_entity.pdbx_description
1 polymer ?
#
loop_
_entity_poly.entity_id
_entity_poly.type
_entity_poly.pdbx_seq_one_letter_code
_entity_poly.pdbx_strand_id
1 'polypeptide(L)'
;MGTFGDALKKAGITGGDSRDYDRAKITAFTLEMKLYEMKDHIDSMKRIYRKYLNAEGTDRLDYRDSLANRFGYMVIAFQDIMESVMEAGGEIRKNEDISIRRAIGQFQSLFPEACENEEVDNAVTSMSDRNEIVHAYENYKGNMETVMENVENYAEGYDAVYDIIWEYCDRENLLKVT
;
A
#
# COMPACT_ATOMS: atom_id res chain seq x y z
N MET A 1 6.80 15.60 8.90
CA MET A 1 5.83 14.48 8.89
C MET A 1 6.25 13.48 9.95
N GLY A 2 5.30 12.95 10.74
CA GLY A 2 5.58 11.92 11.75
C GLY A 2 5.78 10.54 11.11
N THR A 3 6.41 9.60 11.81
CA THR A 3 6.62 8.23 11.30
C THR A 3 5.42 7.33 11.64
N PHE A 4 5.28 6.19 10.95
CA PHE A 4 4.28 5.16 11.33
C PHE A 4 4.42 4.73 12.81
N GLY A 5 5.66 4.63 13.30
CA GLY A 5 5.92 4.36 14.72
C GLY A 5 5.42 5.46 15.66
N ASP A 6 5.42 6.72 15.23
CA ASP A 6 4.86 7.83 16.01
C ASP A 6 3.33 7.82 15.98
N ALA A 7 2.74 7.47 14.85
CA ALA A 7 1.29 7.30 14.70
C ALA A 7 0.77 6.16 15.60
N LEU A 8 1.46 5.01 15.63
CA LEU A 8 1.15 3.90 16.53
C LEU A 8 1.21 4.33 18.01
N LYS A 9 2.26 5.07 18.41
CA LYS A 9 2.36 5.60 19.78
C LYS A 9 1.22 6.58 20.11
N LYS A 10 0.86 7.47 19.18
CA LYS A 10 -0.24 8.43 19.33
C LYS A 10 -1.59 7.71 19.46
N ALA A 11 -1.75 6.58 18.78
CA ALA A 11 -2.91 5.71 18.89
C ALA A 11 -2.91 4.82 20.16
N GLY A 12 -1.91 4.95 21.05
CA GLY A 12 -1.81 4.16 22.27
C GLY A 12 -1.31 2.73 22.07
N ILE A 13 -0.80 2.41 20.87
CA ILE A 13 -0.26 1.09 20.52
C ILE A 13 1.23 1.09 20.89
N THR A 14 1.52 0.83 22.17
CA THR A 14 2.88 0.64 22.68
C THR A 14 3.13 -0.84 22.93
N GLY A 15 4.20 -1.38 22.34
CA GLY A 15 4.55 -2.81 22.31
C GLY A 15 4.06 -3.63 23.52
N GLY A 16 3.09 -4.49 23.24
CA GLY A 16 2.50 -5.49 24.13
C GLY A 16 1.96 -6.63 23.28
N ASP A 17 1.80 -7.81 23.89
CA ASP A 17 1.48 -9.12 23.27
C ASP A 17 0.64 -9.05 22.00
N SER A 18 0.95 -9.91 21.02
CA SER A 18 0.34 -9.95 19.67
C SER A 18 -1.20 -9.98 19.65
N ARG A 19 -1.85 -10.32 20.76
CA ARG A 19 -3.31 -10.33 20.92
C ARG A 19 -3.92 -8.96 21.24
N ASP A 20 -3.18 -8.06 21.89
CA ASP A 20 -3.61 -6.68 22.14
C ASP A 20 -3.41 -5.82 20.88
N TYR A 21 -2.41 -6.17 20.06
CA TYR A 21 -2.20 -5.63 18.72
C TYR A 21 -3.43 -5.84 17.81
N ASP A 22 -3.99 -7.06 17.78
CA ASP A 22 -5.15 -7.37 16.93
C ASP A 22 -6.47 -6.75 17.43
N ARG A 23 -6.63 -6.56 18.75
CA ARG A 23 -7.84 -5.97 19.34
C ARG A 23 -7.90 -4.44 19.24
N ALA A 24 -6.74 -3.78 19.31
CA ALA A 24 -6.60 -2.35 19.05
C ALA A 24 -6.69 -2.02 17.55
N LYS A 25 -6.24 -2.92 16.66
CA LYS A 25 -6.37 -2.79 15.20
C LYS A 25 -7.82 -2.59 14.74
N ILE A 26 -8.77 -3.34 15.31
CA ILE A 26 -10.16 -3.39 14.84
C ILE A 26 -10.92 -2.08 15.10
N THR A 27 -10.53 -1.30 16.10
CA THR A 27 -11.22 -0.04 16.47
C THR A 27 -10.41 1.22 16.20
N ALA A 28 -9.11 1.13 15.86
CA ALA A 28 -8.22 2.29 15.75
C ALA A 28 -7.60 2.52 14.36
N PHE A 29 -7.88 1.70 13.33
CA PHE A 29 -7.37 1.90 11.97
C PHE A 29 -8.06 3.06 11.24
N THR A 30 -7.78 4.26 11.73
CA THR A 30 -8.07 5.52 11.05
C THR A 30 -7.45 5.52 9.66
N LEU A 31 -8.07 6.24 8.73
CA LEU A 31 -7.53 6.44 7.39
C LEU A 31 -6.07 6.94 7.44
N GLU A 32 -5.74 7.78 8.43
CA GLU A 32 -4.38 8.26 8.69
C GLU A 32 -3.39 7.10 8.93
N MET A 33 -3.75 6.09 9.74
CA MET A 33 -2.87 4.94 9.98
C MET A 33 -2.68 4.06 8.75
N LYS A 34 -3.72 3.86 7.95
CA LYS A 34 -3.63 3.10 6.69
C LYS A 34 -2.67 3.77 5.71
N LEU A 35 -2.75 5.11 5.59
CA LEU A 35 -1.83 5.89 4.78
C LEU A 35 -0.38 5.74 5.25
N TYR A 36 -0.11 5.86 6.56
CA TYR A 36 1.24 5.65 7.08
C TYR A 36 1.76 4.22 6.84
N GLU A 37 0.91 3.20 6.92
CA GLU A 37 1.27 1.80 6.63
C GLU A 37 1.66 1.62 5.14
N MET A 38 0.88 2.20 4.23
CA MET A 38 1.22 2.21 2.80
C MET A 38 2.60 2.87 2.57
N LYS A 39 2.85 4.03 3.19
CA LYS A 39 4.13 4.74 3.08
C LYS A 39 5.31 3.94 3.64
N ASP A 40 5.15 3.29 4.79
CA ASP A 40 6.19 2.43 5.36
C ASP A 40 6.55 1.28 4.42
N HIS A 41 5.56 0.70 3.75
CA HIS A 41 5.78 -0.37 2.77
C HIS A 41 6.50 0.13 1.52
N ILE A 42 6.14 1.30 0.98
CA ILE A 42 6.85 1.93 -0.14
C ILE A 42 8.32 2.20 0.23
N ASP A 43 8.56 2.85 1.37
CA ASP A 43 9.92 3.15 1.84
C ASP A 43 10.73 1.89 2.10
N SER A 44 10.09 0.85 2.65
CA SER A 44 10.72 -0.45 2.86
C SER A 44 11.09 -1.13 1.55
N MET A 45 10.23 -1.10 0.54
CA MET A 45 10.55 -1.62 -0.80
C MET A 45 11.77 -0.92 -1.38
N LYS A 46 11.80 0.42 -1.39
CA LYS A 46 12.94 1.19 -1.90
C LYS A 46 14.24 0.83 -1.18
N ARG A 47 14.20 0.67 0.15
CA ARG A 47 15.38 0.24 0.94
C ARG A 47 15.82 -1.19 0.61
N ILE A 48 14.89 -2.13 0.51
CA ILE A 48 15.21 -3.55 0.23
C ILE A 48 15.73 -3.69 -1.20
N TYR A 49 15.14 -2.99 -2.17
CA TYR A 49 15.58 -3.01 -3.57
C TYR A 49 17.03 -2.52 -3.71
N ARG A 50 17.42 -1.46 -2.99
CA ARG A 50 18.83 -1.04 -2.94
C ARG A 50 19.76 -2.11 -2.37
N LYS A 51 19.32 -2.90 -1.40
CA LYS A 51 20.11 -4.03 -0.87
C LYS A 51 20.19 -5.17 -1.89
N TYR A 52 19.08 -5.47 -2.56
CA TYR A 52 18.99 -6.47 -3.63
C TYR A 52 19.99 -6.19 -4.75
N LEU A 53 20.12 -4.93 -5.20
CA LEU A 53 21.07 -4.54 -6.26
C LEU A 53 22.53 -4.84 -5.91
N ASN A 54 22.88 -4.91 -4.62
CA ASN A 54 24.22 -5.17 -4.13
C ASN A 54 24.41 -6.62 -3.62
N ALA A 55 23.39 -7.47 -3.75
CA ALA A 55 23.39 -8.81 -3.20
C ALA A 55 23.82 -9.87 -4.23
N GLU A 56 24.50 -10.91 -3.76
CA GLU A 56 24.90 -12.07 -4.55
C GLU A 56 24.37 -13.38 -3.92
N GLY A 57 24.27 -14.43 -4.73
CA GLY A 57 23.91 -15.77 -4.22
C GLY A 57 22.54 -15.83 -3.54
N THR A 58 22.47 -16.48 -2.37
CA THR A 58 21.24 -16.73 -1.62
C THR A 58 20.59 -15.46 -1.07
N ASP A 59 21.36 -14.45 -0.71
CA ASP A 59 20.84 -13.17 -0.18
C ASP A 59 19.93 -12.47 -1.21
N ARG A 60 20.21 -12.68 -2.50
CA ARG A 60 19.41 -12.14 -3.59
C ARG A 60 18.01 -12.77 -3.67
N LEU A 61 17.84 -14.03 -3.25
CA LEU A 61 16.55 -14.70 -3.20
C LEU A 61 15.72 -14.16 -2.02
N ASP A 62 16.31 -14.06 -0.83
CA ASP A 62 15.64 -13.55 0.37
C ASP A 62 15.12 -12.11 0.18
N TYR A 63 15.86 -11.28 -0.55
CA TYR A 63 15.40 -9.93 -0.88
C TYR A 63 14.24 -9.90 -1.88
N ARG A 64 14.15 -10.85 -2.82
CA ARG A 64 13.00 -10.95 -3.74
C ARG A 64 11.72 -11.29 -2.97
N ASP A 65 11.79 -12.27 -2.08
CA ASP A 65 10.68 -12.65 -1.21
C ASP A 65 10.23 -11.47 -0.34
N SER A 66 11.21 -10.75 0.22
CA SER A 66 10.95 -9.55 1.02
C SER A 66 10.28 -8.44 0.20
N LEU A 67 10.68 -8.24 -1.05
CA LEU A 67 10.08 -7.24 -1.95
C LEU A 67 8.66 -7.60 -2.33
N ALA A 68 8.39 -8.86 -2.71
CA ALA A 68 7.04 -9.33 -3.01
C ALA A 68 6.09 -9.19 -1.82
N ASN A 69 6.55 -9.51 -0.61
CA ASN A 69 5.74 -9.32 0.59
C ASN A 69 5.42 -7.83 0.81
N ARG A 70 6.41 -6.95 0.70
CA ARG A 70 6.19 -5.50 0.91
C ARG A 70 5.29 -4.89 -0.16
N PHE A 71 5.44 -5.30 -1.41
CA PHE A 71 4.54 -4.92 -2.49
C PHE A 71 3.12 -5.38 -2.20
N GLY A 72 2.93 -6.65 -1.84
CA GLY A 72 1.62 -7.19 -1.49
C GLY A 72 0.95 -6.44 -0.34
N TYR A 73 1.69 -6.09 0.71
CA TYR A 73 1.14 -5.30 1.81
C TYR A 73 0.83 -3.85 1.43
N MET A 74 1.67 -3.20 0.60
CA MET A 74 1.37 -1.87 0.06
C MET A 74 0.04 -1.88 -0.71
N VAL A 75 -0.17 -2.89 -1.56
CA VAL A 75 -1.41 -3.01 -2.36
C VAL A 75 -2.64 -3.23 -1.47
N ILE A 76 -2.51 -4.03 -0.41
CA ILE A 76 -3.60 -4.22 0.57
C ILE A 76 -3.90 -2.89 1.27
N ALA A 77 -2.89 -2.16 1.73
CA ALA A 77 -3.08 -0.87 2.36
C ALA A 77 -3.76 0.13 1.40
N PHE A 78 -3.34 0.19 0.14
CA PHE A 78 -4.00 1.00 -0.89
C PHE A 78 -5.50 0.64 -1.06
N GLN A 79 -5.81 -0.64 -1.14
CA GLN A 79 -7.19 -1.12 -1.25
C GLN A 79 -8.03 -0.69 -0.03
N ASP A 80 -7.50 -0.87 1.18
CA ASP A 80 -8.16 -0.49 2.43
C ASP A 80 -8.36 1.02 2.56
N ILE A 81 -7.44 1.82 2.02
CA ILE A 81 -7.54 3.28 1.95
C ILE A 81 -8.67 3.68 1.01
N MET A 82 -8.70 3.11 -0.20
CA MET A 82 -9.73 3.43 -1.18
C MET A 82 -11.12 3.01 -0.72
N GLU A 83 -11.24 1.87 -0.03
CA GLU A 83 -12.48 1.46 0.63
C GLU A 83 -12.97 2.51 1.62
N SER A 84 -12.09 3.00 2.50
CA SER A 84 -12.46 4.04 3.47
C SER A 84 -12.83 5.38 2.81
N VAL A 85 -12.18 5.75 1.70
CA VAL A 85 -12.55 6.93 0.91
C VAL A 85 -13.96 6.76 0.32
N MET A 86 -14.26 5.60 -0.25
CA MET A 86 -15.58 5.30 -0.83
C MET A 86 -16.68 5.22 0.23
N GLU A 87 -16.39 4.65 1.41
CA GLU A 87 -17.33 4.61 2.53
C GLU A 87 -17.66 6.03 3.00
N ALA A 88 -16.64 6.89 3.16
CA ALA A 88 -16.83 8.28 3.56
C ALA A 88 -17.64 9.09 2.53
N GLY A 89 -17.48 8.79 1.23
CA GLY A 89 -18.28 9.35 0.14
C GLY A 89 -19.70 8.78 0.02
N GLY A 90 -20.03 7.72 0.77
CA GLY A 90 -21.32 7.03 0.69
C GLY A 90 -21.51 6.15 -0.55
N GLU A 91 -20.42 5.83 -1.27
CA GLU A 91 -20.46 5.00 -2.48
C GLU A 91 -20.58 3.50 -2.17
N ILE A 92 -20.12 3.09 -0.99
CA ILE A 92 -20.23 1.72 -0.46
C ILE A 92 -20.80 1.73 0.95
N ARG A 93 -21.29 0.58 1.40
CA ARG A 93 -21.72 0.42 2.79
C ARG A 93 -20.53 0.25 3.72
N LYS A 94 -20.72 0.58 4.99
CA LYS A 94 -19.78 0.26 6.05
C LYS A 94 -19.46 -1.24 6.09
N ASN A 95 -18.17 -1.58 6.08
CA ASN A 95 -17.62 -2.95 6.02
C ASN A 95 -17.91 -3.71 4.70
N GLU A 96 -18.09 -3.00 3.58
CA GLU A 96 -18.15 -3.61 2.25
C GLU A 96 -16.74 -3.72 1.66
N ASP A 97 -16.20 -4.93 1.58
CA ASP A 97 -14.90 -5.17 0.93
C ASP A 97 -14.98 -4.84 -0.57
N ILE A 98 -13.99 -4.11 -1.08
CA ILE A 98 -13.84 -3.84 -2.51
C ILE A 98 -12.73 -4.71 -3.13
N SER A 99 -12.79 -4.99 -4.43
CA SER A 99 -11.66 -5.64 -5.12
C SER A 99 -10.56 -4.62 -5.45
N ILE A 100 -9.31 -5.08 -5.61
CA ILE A 100 -8.20 -4.20 -6.04
C ILE A 100 -8.49 -3.47 -7.37
N ARG A 101 -9.17 -4.12 -8.32
CA ARG A 101 -9.56 -3.45 -9.59
C ARG A 101 -10.56 -2.32 -9.37
N ARG A 102 -11.47 -2.48 -8.41
CA ARG A 102 -12.42 -1.44 -8.02
C ARG A 102 -11.69 -0.28 -7.33
N ALA A 103 -10.71 -0.57 -6.47
CA ALA A 103 -9.87 0.44 -5.82
C ALA A 103 -9.06 1.26 -6.84
N ILE A 104 -8.43 0.59 -7.83
CA ILE A 104 -7.70 1.25 -8.93
C ILE A 104 -8.63 2.16 -9.74
N GLY A 105 -9.79 1.63 -10.15
CA GLY A 105 -10.78 2.42 -10.89
C GLY A 105 -11.30 3.63 -10.11
N GLN A 106 -11.45 3.48 -8.79
CA GLN A 106 -11.83 4.61 -7.93
C GLN A 106 -10.73 5.68 -7.90
N PHE A 107 -9.47 5.28 -7.73
CA PHE A 107 -8.34 6.23 -7.74
C PHE A 107 -8.28 6.99 -9.08
N GLN A 108 -8.32 6.27 -10.20
CA GLN A 108 -8.29 6.87 -11.54
C GLN A 108 -9.50 7.80 -11.79
N SER A 109 -10.68 7.47 -11.25
CA SER A 109 -11.86 8.32 -11.34
C SER A 109 -11.77 9.58 -10.48
N LEU A 110 -11.14 9.52 -9.31
CA LEU A 110 -10.96 10.67 -8.42
C LEU A 110 -9.84 11.60 -8.91
N PHE A 111 -8.82 11.05 -9.56
CA PHE A 111 -7.61 11.77 -9.96
C PHE A 111 -7.29 11.63 -11.46
N PRO A 112 -8.24 11.91 -12.36
CA PRO A 112 -8.03 11.70 -13.80
C PRO A 112 -6.86 12.53 -14.35
N GLU A 113 -6.70 13.78 -13.89
CA GLU A 113 -5.59 14.66 -14.30
C GLU A 113 -4.23 14.14 -13.82
N ALA A 114 -4.16 13.51 -12.64
CA ALA A 114 -2.91 12.92 -12.15
C ALA A 114 -2.53 11.67 -12.97
N CYS A 115 -3.53 10.89 -13.41
CA CYS A 115 -3.35 9.74 -14.28
C CYS A 115 -3.02 10.10 -15.75
N GLU A 116 -3.03 11.37 -16.14
CA GLU A 116 -2.41 11.79 -17.41
C GLU A 116 -0.88 11.64 -17.37
N ASN A 117 -0.28 11.60 -16.16
CA ASN A 117 1.10 11.22 -15.98
C ASN A 117 1.24 9.69 -16.01
N GLU A 118 1.90 9.17 -17.04
CA GLU A 118 2.15 7.74 -17.23
C GLU A 118 2.85 7.09 -16.03
N GLU A 119 3.68 7.81 -15.27
CA GLU A 119 4.34 7.27 -14.08
C GLU A 119 3.33 6.92 -12.97
N VAL A 120 2.33 7.77 -12.75
CA VAL A 120 1.29 7.57 -11.74
C VAL A 120 0.31 6.49 -12.21
N ASP A 121 -0.11 6.56 -13.47
CA ASP A 121 -1.09 5.61 -14.02
C ASP A 121 -0.53 4.18 -14.11
N ASN A 122 0.72 4.03 -14.54
CA ASN A 122 1.39 2.73 -14.56
C ASN A 122 1.60 2.19 -13.14
N ALA A 123 1.98 3.06 -12.18
CA ALA A 123 2.13 2.65 -10.79
C ALA A 123 0.80 2.11 -10.22
N VAL A 124 -0.30 2.85 -10.31
CA VAL A 124 -1.59 2.38 -9.76
C VAL A 124 -2.10 1.14 -10.49
N THR A 125 -1.91 1.05 -11.81
CA THR A 125 -2.32 -0.12 -12.61
C THR A 125 -1.53 -1.38 -12.27
N SER A 126 -0.22 -1.25 -12.00
CA SER A 126 0.66 -2.36 -11.60
C SER A 126 0.23 -3.06 -10.30
N MET A 127 -0.56 -2.38 -9.45
CA MET A 127 -1.08 -2.98 -8.21
C MET A 127 -2.04 -4.15 -8.48
N SER A 128 -2.60 -4.24 -9.70
CA SER A 128 -3.44 -5.37 -10.10
C SER A 128 -2.68 -6.70 -10.18
N ASP A 129 -1.35 -6.65 -10.36
CA ASP A 129 -0.47 -7.81 -10.42
C ASP A 129 -0.36 -8.55 -9.07
N ARG A 130 -0.84 -7.94 -7.98
CA ARG A 130 -0.91 -8.57 -6.65
C ARG A 130 -1.64 -9.91 -6.67
N ASN A 131 -2.64 -10.08 -7.51
CA ASN A 131 -3.39 -11.33 -7.60
C ASN A 131 -2.56 -12.47 -8.18
N GLU A 132 -1.57 -12.16 -9.03
CA GLU A 132 -0.65 -13.16 -9.57
C GLU A 132 0.32 -13.63 -8.49
N ILE A 133 0.74 -12.73 -7.58
CA ILE A 133 1.66 -13.01 -6.48
C ILE A 133 1.04 -13.94 -5.41
N VAL A 134 -0.20 -13.67 -4.99
CA VAL A 134 -0.81 -14.32 -3.81
C VAL A 134 -1.38 -15.71 -4.12
N HIS A 135 -1.73 -16.01 -5.37
CA HIS A 135 -2.51 -17.20 -5.70
C HIS A 135 -1.77 -18.30 -6.49
N ALA A 136 -0.53 -18.09 -6.95
CA ALA A 136 0.14 -19.07 -7.80
C ALA A 136 1.50 -19.52 -7.25
N TYR A 137 1.48 -20.51 -6.36
CA TYR A 137 2.69 -21.27 -5.98
C TYR A 137 3.34 -21.96 -7.20
N GLU A 138 2.59 -22.27 -8.25
CA GLU A 138 3.11 -22.92 -9.48
C GLU A 138 3.88 -21.96 -10.41
N ASN A 139 3.64 -20.63 -10.32
CA ASN A 139 4.30 -19.60 -11.14
C ASN A 139 5.15 -18.62 -10.32
N TYR A 140 5.47 -18.99 -9.07
CA TYR A 140 6.16 -18.15 -8.08
C TYR A 140 7.36 -17.37 -8.64
N LYS A 141 8.21 -18.03 -9.44
CA LYS A 141 9.41 -17.39 -10.02
C LYS A 141 9.09 -16.28 -11.02
N GLY A 142 8.13 -16.49 -11.93
CA GLY A 142 7.74 -15.48 -12.91
C GLY A 142 7.00 -14.32 -12.25
N ASN A 143 6.17 -14.61 -11.26
CA ASN A 143 5.41 -13.59 -10.53
C ASN A 143 6.32 -12.71 -9.67
N MET A 144 7.44 -13.24 -9.18
CA MET A 144 8.46 -12.42 -8.53
C MET A 144 9.20 -11.51 -9.49
N GLU A 145 9.45 -11.94 -10.73
CA GLU A 145 10.11 -11.09 -11.73
C GLU A 145 9.24 -9.87 -12.07
N THR A 146 7.93 -10.06 -12.27
CA THR A 146 6.96 -8.94 -12.45
C THR A 146 6.98 -7.95 -11.29
N VAL A 147 7.00 -8.43 -10.05
CA VAL A 147 7.11 -7.55 -8.86
C VAL A 147 8.39 -6.74 -8.86
N MET A 148 9.50 -7.40 -9.19
CA MET A 148 10.80 -6.75 -9.20
C MET A 148 10.83 -5.64 -10.26
N GLU A 149 10.29 -5.91 -11.44
CA GLU A 149 10.13 -4.92 -12.51
C GLU A 149 9.24 -3.76 -12.06
N ASN A 150 8.12 -4.05 -11.38
CA ASN A 150 7.23 -3.03 -10.85
C ASN A 150 7.92 -2.14 -9.80
N VAL A 151 8.67 -2.73 -8.86
CA VAL A 151 9.41 -1.98 -7.84
C VAL A 151 10.54 -1.15 -8.49
N GLU A 152 11.23 -1.70 -9.48
CA GLU A 152 12.30 -0.99 -10.20
C GLU A 152 11.76 0.22 -10.97
N ASN A 153 10.65 0.04 -11.68
CA ASN A 153 10.13 1.04 -12.62
C ASN A 153 9.20 2.06 -11.97
N TYR A 154 8.47 1.68 -10.91
CA TYR A 154 7.34 2.47 -10.41
C TYR A 154 7.45 2.85 -8.93
N ALA A 155 8.60 2.65 -8.28
CA ALA A 155 8.78 3.03 -6.87
C ALA A 155 8.51 4.52 -6.59
N GLU A 156 8.90 5.41 -7.49
CA GLU A 156 8.60 6.85 -7.37
C GLU A 156 7.12 7.13 -7.69
N GLY A 157 6.54 6.41 -8.65
CA GLY A 157 5.09 6.45 -8.93
C GLY A 157 4.23 6.03 -7.72
N TYR A 158 4.66 5.04 -6.92
CA TYR A 158 3.95 4.68 -5.68
C TYR A 158 3.99 5.79 -4.63
N ASP A 159 5.10 6.52 -4.52
CA ASP A 159 5.20 7.69 -3.65
C ASP A 159 4.25 8.80 -4.13
N ALA A 160 4.19 9.06 -5.44
CA ALA A 160 3.25 10.02 -6.01
C ALA A 160 1.80 9.63 -5.76
N VAL A 161 1.43 8.35 -5.93
CA VAL A 161 0.10 7.83 -5.59
C VAL A 161 -0.21 8.08 -4.11
N TYR A 162 0.73 7.77 -3.21
CA TYR A 162 0.55 8.02 -1.78
C TYR A 162 0.32 9.52 -1.47
N ASP A 163 1.15 10.40 -2.02
CA ASP A 163 1.06 11.85 -1.77
C ASP A 163 -0.27 12.43 -2.27
N ILE A 164 -0.73 12.00 -3.46
CA ILE A 164 -2.04 12.39 -4.02
C ILE A 164 -3.18 12.01 -3.07
N ILE A 165 -3.18 10.77 -2.56
CA ILE A 165 -4.25 10.31 -1.66
C ILE A 165 -4.17 11.05 -0.33
N TRP A 166 -2.97 11.27 0.21
CA TRP A 166 -2.77 12.00 1.45
C TRP A 166 -3.35 13.42 1.35
N GLU A 167 -2.96 14.16 0.31
CA GLU A 167 -3.43 15.52 0.07
C GLU A 167 -4.95 15.60 -0.10
N TYR A 168 -5.53 14.64 -0.84
CA TYR A 168 -6.98 14.51 -0.96
C TYR A 168 -7.65 14.30 0.40
N CYS A 169 -7.16 13.33 1.18
CA CYS A 169 -7.76 13.00 2.48
C CYS A 169 -7.64 14.14 3.49
N ASP A 170 -6.54 14.90 3.48
CA ASP A 170 -6.37 16.08 4.34
C ASP A 170 -7.31 17.21 3.91
N ARG A 171 -7.39 17.50 2.61
CA ARG A 171 -8.25 18.55 2.05
C ARG A 171 -9.73 18.29 2.31
N GLU A 172 -10.17 17.06 2.10
CA GLU A 172 -11.56 16.63 2.36
C GLU A 172 -11.81 16.34 3.86
N ASN A 173 -10.81 16.56 4.73
CA ASN A 173 -10.86 16.35 6.18
C ASN A 173 -11.27 14.92 6.58
N LEU A 174 -10.92 13.93 5.75
CA LEU A 174 -11.18 12.51 5.95
C LEU A 174 -10.22 11.89 6.98
N LEU A 175 -9.04 12.48 7.17
CA LEU A 175 -8.03 12.00 8.14
C LEU A 175 -8.52 12.02 9.60
N LYS A 176 -9.58 12.79 9.89
CA LYS A 176 -10.13 12.96 11.25
C LYS A 176 -11.41 12.18 11.50
N VAL A 177 -11.94 11.47 10.49
CA VAL A 177 -13.21 10.75 10.59
C VAL A 177 -12.92 9.30 10.97
N THR A 178 -13.45 8.88 12.13
CA THR A 178 -13.44 7.53 12.68
C THR A 178 -14.86 7.08 12.99
#